data_AF-A0A2M6KA19-F1
#
_entry.id   AF-A0A2M6KA19-F1
#
_cell.length_a   1.000
_cell.length_b   1.000
_cell.length_c   1.000
_cell.angle_alpha   90.00
_cell.angle_beta   90.00
_cell.angle_gamma   90.00
#
_symmetry.space_group_name_H-M   'P 1'
#
loop_
_entity.id
_entity.type
_entity.pdbx_description
1 polymer ?
#
loop_
_entity_poly.entity_id
_entity_poly.type
_entity_poly.pdbx_seq_one_letter_code
_entity_poly.pdbx_strand_id
1 'polypeptide(L)'
;MNRKALGILIILVGLIIIAGIIYFIFFYNSNKEEVESQPLPVKQTEESVQTENKLPEEKTSLPDVKKPATAAPIQRDVNGEELKRMAGSFAERFGSYSNHSSYSNIYDLQIFMSENMKSWADKFVSDARAKQKPGDIYYGISTRAIHEEINNFDDEAGRAEIIVNTQRRESTGTMGNNNTFYQDVSINFIKENSLWKVDSAYWADK
;
A
#
# COMPACT_ATOMS: atom_id res chain seq x y z
N MET A 1 -18.75 -26.31 57.57
CA MET A 1 -17.39 -25.89 57.15
C MET A 1 -17.03 -24.61 57.89
N ASN A 2 -15.85 -24.54 58.52
CA ASN A 2 -15.46 -23.39 59.33
C ASN A 2 -15.30 -22.16 58.42
N ARG A 3 -15.86 -20.99 58.80
CA ARG A 3 -15.82 -19.77 57.97
C ARG A 3 -14.38 -19.37 57.59
N LYS A 4 -13.41 -19.70 58.46
CA LYS A 4 -11.97 -19.52 58.21
C LYS A 4 -11.43 -20.48 57.14
N ALA A 5 -11.90 -21.73 57.12
CA ALA A 5 -11.51 -22.71 56.11
C ALA A 5 -12.11 -22.38 54.73
N LEU A 6 -13.31 -21.81 54.68
CA LEU A 6 -13.93 -21.33 53.44
C LEU A 6 -13.14 -20.15 52.83
N GLY A 7 -12.69 -19.20 53.66
CA GLY A 7 -11.87 -18.07 53.18
C GLY A 7 -10.52 -18.52 52.60
N ILE A 8 -9.85 -19.48 53.25
CA ILE A 8 -8.57 -20.03 52.75
C ILE A 8 -8.77 -20.76 51.41
N LEU A 9 -9.87 -21.51 51.26
CA LEU A 9 -10.19 -22.20 50.01
C LEU A 9 -10.38 -21.22 48.84
N ILE A 10 -11.07 -20.09 49.06
CA ILE A 10 -11.32 -19.08 48.02
C ILE A 10 -10.00 -18.42 47.58
N ILE A 11 -9.11 -18.12 48.51
CA ILE A 11 -7.79 -17.53 48.20
C ILE A 11 -6.94 -18.52 47.38
N LEU A 12 -6.93 -19.80 47.76
CA LEU A 12 -6.22 -20.85 47.02
C LEU A 12 -6.73 -21.02 45.59
N VAL A 13 -8.05 -21.02 45.40
CA VAL A 13 -8.67 -21.11 44.07
C VAL A 13 -8.33 -19.88 43.23
N GLY A 14 -8.36 -18.68 43.82
CA GLY A 14 -7.95 -17.45 43.13
C GLY A 14 -6.49 -17.48 42.65
N LEU A 15 -5.57 -17.97 43.49
CA LEU A 15 -4.17 -18.12 43.12
C LEU A 15 -3.96 -19.11 41.97
N ILE A 16 -4.69 -20.23 41.97
CA ILE A 16 -4.62 -21.23 40.90
C ILE A 16 -5.12 -20.67 39.57
N ILE A 17 -6.21 -19.88 39.59
CA ILE A 17 -6.75 -19.23 38.38
C ILE A 17 -5.74 -18.21 37.83
N ILE A 18 -5.15 -17.38 38.68
CA ILE A 18 -4.14 -16.39 38.26
C ILE A 18 -2.91 -17.09 37.67
N ALA A 19 -2.43 -18.15 38.29
CA ALA A 19 -1.31 -18.94 37.76
C ALA A 19 -1.64 -19.57 36.39
N GLY A 20 -2.86 -20.06 36.20
CA GLY A 20 -3.34 -20.59 34.92
C GLY A 20 -3.39 -19.54 33.81
N ILE A 21 -3.83 -18.32 34.12
CA ILE A 21 -3.86 -17.20 33.16
C ILE A 21 -2.43 -16.81 32.75
N ILE A 22 -1.51 -16.69 33.71
CA ILE A 22 -0.10 -16.37 33.43
C ILE A 22 0.52 -17.46 32.55
N TYR A 23 0.28 -18.74 32.87
CA TYR A 23 0.76 -19.85 32.05
C TYR A 23 0.20 -19.79 30.62
N PHE A 24 -1.11 -19.53 30.46
CA PHE A 24 -1.74 -19.45 29.15
C PHE A 24 -1.16 -18.31 28.28
N ILE A 25 -0.94 -17.13 28.87
CA ILE A 25 -0.35 -15.98 28.16
C ILE A 25 1.09 -16.28 27.70
N PHE A 26 1.89 -16.93 28.55
CA PHE A 26 3.32 -17.12 28.25
C PHE A 26 3.63 -18.38 27.41
N PHE A 27 2.86 -19.45 27.55
CA PHE A 27 3.19 -20.75 26.96
C PHE A 27 2.29 -21.17 25.79
N TYR A 28 1.10 -20.58 25.62
CA TYR A 28 0.17 -21.00 24.56
C TYR A 28 0.49 -20.38 23.18
N ASN A 29 1.44 -19.44 23.09
CA ASN A 29 1.81 -18.80 21.82
C ASN A 29 3.14 -19.29 21.23
N SER A 30 3.59 -20.48 21.59
CA SER A 30 4.77 -21.14 21.00
C SER A 30 4.37 -22.08 19.87
N ASN A 31 3.85 -21.53 18.78
CA ASN A 31 3.90 -22.19 17.47
C ASN A 31 4.58 -21.24 16.48
N LYS A 32 5.92 -21.22 16.53
CA LYS A 32 6.74 -20.60 15.50
C LYS A 32 6.97 -21.66 14.44
N GLU A 33 6.19 -21.62 13.36
CA GLU A 33 6.59 -22.30 12.13
C GLU A 33 7.79 -21.53 11.56
N GLU A 34 8.96 -22.14 11.68
CA GLU A 34 10.18 -21.73 11.00
C GLU A 34 10.05 -22.11 9.52
N VAL A 35 9.64 -21.14 8.70
CA VAL A 35 9.66 -21.30 7.24
C VAL A 35 11.12 -21.20 6.79
N GLU A 36 11.74 -22.36 6.62
CA GLU A 36 13.05 -22.55 6.02
C GLU A 36 13.07 -22.00 4.59
N SER A 37 13.64 -20.82 4.40
CA SER A 37 13.86 -20.24 3.08
C SER A 37 15.06 -20.92 2.39
N GLN A 38 14.79 -21.88 1.52
CA GLN A 38 15.77 -22.40 0.56
C GLN A 38 16.02 -21.37 -0.55
N PRO A 39 17.28 -21.03 -0.88
CA PRO A 39 17.58 -20.16 -2.02
C PRO A 39 17.48 -20.92 -3.34
N LEU A 40 16.68 -20.40 -4.27
CA LEU A 40 16.67 -20.82 -5.69
C LEU A 40 17.98 -20.39 -6.37
N PRO A 41 18.62 -21.24 -7.19
CA PRO A 41 19.82 -20.86 -7.94
C PRO A 41 19.43 -20.03 -9.17
N VAL A 42 19.88 -18.77 -9.21
CA VAL A 42 19.84 -17.94 -10.42
C VAL A 42 21.02 -18.33 -11.30
N LYS A 43 20.73 -18.95 -12.44
CA LYS A 43 21.70 -19.18 -13.52
C LYS A 43 21.64 -17.98 -14.46
N GLN A 44 22.64 -17.10 -14.37
CA GLN A 44 22.88 -16.02 -15.32
C GLN A 44 23.61 -16.60 -16.53
N THR A 45 22.96 -16.61 -17.70
CA THR A 45 23.63 -16.82 -18.98
C THR A 45 23.56 -15.51 -19.75
N GLU A 46 24.69 -14.83 -19.81
CA GLU A 46 24.96 -13.80 -20.82
C GLU A 46 25.28 -14.52 -22.14
N GLU A 47 24.47 -14.29 -23.16
CA GLU A 47 24.82 -14.69 -24.52
C GLU A 47 24.89 -13.42 -25.38
N SER A 48 26.13 -12.98 -25.59
CA SER A 48 26.52 -11.98 -26.58
C SER A 48 26.46 -12.64 -27.96
N VAL A 49 25.60 -12.14 -28.84
CA VAL A 49 25.69 -12.41 -30.28
C VAL A 49 25.87 -11.08 -31.01
N GLN A 50 27.09 -10.84 -31.46
CA GLN A 50 27.37 -9.89 -32.53
C GLN A 50 26.92 -10.51 -33.85
N THR A 51 26.03 -9.83 -34.57
CA THR A 51 25.88 -10.04 -36.01
C THR A 51 25.83 -8.69 -36.71
N GLU A 52 26.92 -8.43 -37.43
CA GLU A 52 27.09 -7.41 -38.45
C GLU A 52 26.04 -7.59 -39.56
N ASN A 53 25.19 -6.59 -39.78
CA ASN A 53 24.27 -6.57 -40.92
C ASN A 53 24.58 -5.40 -41.83
N LYS A 54 25.14 -5.75 -43.00
CA LYS A 54 25.19 -4.94 -44.21
C LYS A 54 23.80 -4.46 -44.61
N LEU A 55 23.74 -3.18 -44.96
CA LEU A 55 22.61 -2.50 -45.58
C LEU A 55 22.43 -2.96 -47.04
N PRO A 56 21.21 -3.31 -47.47
CA PRO A 56 20.78 -3.12 -48.84
C PRO A 56 19.91 -1.86 -48.92
N GLU A 57 20.35 -0.88 -49.69
CA GLU A 57 19.48 0.18 -50.17
C GLU A 57 18.47 -0.41 -51.15
N GLU A 58 17.19 -0.39 -50.80
CA GLU A 58 16.11 -0.54 -51.78
C GLU A 58 15.10 0.60 -51.62
N LYS A 59 15.03 1.42 -52.67
CA LYS A 59 14.05 2.50 -52.80
C LYS A 59 12.66 1.87 -53.01
N THR A 60 11.81 1.96 -51.99
CA THR A 60 10.38 1.74 -52.14
C THR A 60 9.62 2.94 -51.61
N SER A 61 8.81 3.53 -52.48
CA SER A 61 7.97 4.71 -52.28
C SER A 61 7.09 4.60 -51.04
N LEU A 62 7.12 5.64 -50.20
CA LEU A 62 6.24 5.82 -49.05
C LEU A 62 4.76 5.82 -49.50
N PRO A 63 3.87 4.97 -48.95
CA PRO A 63 2.46 5.30 -48.94
C PRO A 63 2.24 6.51 -48.03
N ASP A 64 1.45 7.46 -48.52
CA ASP A 64 1.03 8.68 -47.85
C ASP A 64 0.54 8.39 -46.43
N VAL A 65 1.41 8.64 -45.45
CA VAL A 65 1.06 8.58 -44.03
C VAL A 65 0.13 9.76 -43.78
N LYS A 66 -1.17 9.49 -43.87
CA LYS A 66 -2.17 10.38 -43.28
C LYS A 66 -1.73 10.64 -41.85
N LYS A 67 -1.29 11.88 -41.62
CA LYS A 67 -1.03 12.51 -40.33
C LYS A 67 -1.97 11.90 -39.28
N PRO A 68 -1.48 11.37 -38.15
CA PRO A 68 -2.36 10.99 -37.06
C PRO A 68 -3.23 12.20 -36.76
N ALA A 69 -4.53 12.09 -36.98
CA ALA A 69 -5.45 13.08 -36.49
C ALA A 69 -5.15 13.19 -35.00
N THR A 70 -4.82 14.40 -34.55
CA THR A 70 -4.79 14.73 -33.13
C THR A 70 -6.17 14.40 -32.60
N ALA A 71 -6.35 13.18 -32.09
CA ALA A 71 -7.56 12.82 -31.38
C ALA A 71 -7.62 13.78 -30.20
N ALA A 72 -8.59 14.69 -30.23
CA ALA A 72 -8.97 15.40 -29.02
C ALA A 72 -9.13 14.35 -27.91
N PRO A 73 -8.65 14.61 -26.68
CA PRO A 73 -8.80 13.66 -25.60
C PRO A 73 -10.28 13.31 -25.51
N ILE A 74 -10.61 12.06 -25.83
CA ILE A 74 -11.95 11.54 -25.67
C ILE A 74 -12.21 11.63 -24.17
N GLN A 75 -13.05 12.57 -23.74
CA GLN A 75 -13.60 12.55 -22.41
C GLN A 75 -14.42 11.27 -22.33
N ARG A 76 -13.81 10.21 -21.79
CA ARG A 76 -14.50 8.98 -21.44
C ARG A 76 -15.16 9.24 -20.10
N ASP A 77 -16.45 8.96 -20.01
CA ASP A 77 -17.16 8.95 -18.74
C ASP A 77 -16.55 7.86 -17.85
N VAL A 78 -15.90 8.29 -16.77
CA VAL A 78 -15.33 7.40 -15.76
C VAL A 78 -16.44 6.95 -14.84
N ASN A 79 -16.66 5.64 -14.76
CA ASN A 79 -17.67 5.05 -13.88
C ASN A 79 -17.07 4.59 -12.53
N GLY A 80 -17.93 4.18 -11.61
CA GLY A 80 -17.52 3.72 -10.27
C GLY A 80 -16.50 2.56 -10.30
N GLU A 81 -16.58 1.65 -11.27
CA GLU A 81 -15.64 0.53 -11.39
C GLU A 81 -14.23 0.97 -11.84
N GLU A 82 -14.14 2.02 -12.65
CA GLU A 82 -12.85 2.65 -12.98
C GLU A 82 -12.25 3.36 -11.77
N LEU A 83 -13.06 4.10 -10.99
CA LEU A 83 -12.61 4.71 -9.74
C LEU A 83 -12.17 3.68 -8.71
N LYS A 84 -12.89 2.56 -8.63
CA LYS A 84 -12.56 1.42 -7.78
C LYS A 84 -11.15 0.89 -8.06
N ARG A 85 -10.82 0.64 -9.34
CA ARG A 85 -9.45 0.22 -9.74
C ARG A 85 -8.39 1.29 -9.48
N MET A 86 -8.74 2.55 -9.71
CA MET A 86 -7.86 3.68 -9.41
C MET A 86 -7.58 3.77 -7.91
N ALA A 87 -8.58 3.56 -7.05
CA ALA A 87 -8.43 3.55 -5.60
C ALA A 87 -7.48 2.46 -5.13
N GLY A 88 -7.61 1.22 -5.62
CA GLY A 88 -6.68 0.14 -5.31
C GLY A 88 -5.24 0.49 -5.67
N SER A 89 -5.02 0.94 -6.91
CA SER A 89 -3.70 1.38 -7.39
C SER A 89 -3.13 2.58 -6.63
N PHE A 90 -4.00 3.51 -6.21
CA PHE A 90 -3.62 4.66 -5.40
C PHE A 90 -3.22 4.21 -3.99
N ALA A 91 -4.04 3.37 -3.34
CA ALA A 91 -3.78 2.83 -2.00
C ALA A 91 -2.42 2.11 -1.92
N GLU A 92 -2.08 1.31 -2.91
CA GLU A 92 -0.79 0.59 -2.96
C GLU A 92 0.39 1.57 -3.00
N ARG A 93 0.36 2.55 -3.90
CA ARG A 93 1.45 3.54 -4.04
C ARG A 93 1.49 4.51 -2.86
N PHE A 94 0.33 4.96 -2.38
CA PHE A 94 0.18 5.91 -1.29
C PHE A 94 0.63 5.29 0.03
N GLY A 95 0.20 4.05 0.27
CA GLY A 95 0.52 3.30 1.48
C GLY A 95 1.94 2.73 1.51
N SER A 96 2.65 2.71 0.38
CA SER A 96 4.01 2.16 0.28
C SER A 96 5.07 3.26 0.28
N TYR A 97 5.78 3.44 1.40
CA TYR A 97 6.82 4.46 1.53
C TYR A 97 7.98 3.98 2.41
N SER A 98 9.10 4.68 2.34
CA SER A 98 10.21 4.50 3.27
C SER A 98 10.86 5.85 3.60
N ASN A 99 11.51 5.92 4.76
CA ASN A 99 12.35 7.08 5.08
C ASN A 99 13.55 7.19 4.11
N HIS A 100 14.05 6.10 3.54
CA HIS A 100 15.19 6.14 2.60
C HIS A 100 14.81 6.58 1.18
N SER A 101 13.55 6.39 0.75
CA SER A 101 13.06 6.85 -0.56
C SER A 101 12.64 8.31 -0.58
N SER A 102 12.81 9.05 0.54
CA SER A 102 12.41 10.45 0.66
C SER A 102 10.96 10.72 0.25
N TYR A 103 10.07 9.72 0.41
CA TYR A 103 8.65 9.80 0.06
C TYR A 103 8.33 10.13 -1.41
N SER A 104 9.20 9.73 -2.36
CA SER A 104 9.02 9.99 -3.80
C SER A 104 7.68 9.49 -4.36
N ASN A 105 7.18 8.37 -3.84
CA ASN A 105 5.91 7.76 -4.21
C ASN A 105 4.70 8.71 -4.03
N ILE A 106 4.78 9.65 -3.08
CA ILE A 106 3.71 10.61 -2.84
C ILE A 106 3.69 11.69 -3.94
N TYR A 107 4.84 12.11 -4.47
CA TYR A 107 4.92 13.07 -5.58
C TYR A 107 4.40 12.47 -6.88
N ASP A 108 4.73 11.20 -7.16
CA ASP A 108 4.26 10.50 -8.36
C ASP A 108 2.72 10.40 -8.40
N LEU A 109 2.07 10.48 -7.24
CA LEU A 109 0.62 10.45 -7.12
C LEU A 109 -0.06 11.80 -7.30
N GLN A 110 0.66 12.93 -7.28
CA GLN A 110 0.05 14.25 -7.35
C GLN A 110 -0.80 14.47 -8.59
N ILE A 111 -0.49 13.81 -9.70
CA ILE A 111 -1.31 13.91 -10.93
C ILE A 111 -2.74 13.36 -10.73
N PHE A 112 -2.93 12.48 -9.76
CA PHE A 112 -4.22 11.88 -9.41
C PHE A 112 -4.92 12.61 -8.25
N MET A 113 -4.25 13.54 -7.60
CA MET A 113 -4.74 14.26 -6.42
C MET A 113 -5.47 15.55 -6.82
N SER A 114 -6.46 15.94 -6.02
CA SER A 114 -7.07 17.28 -6.06
C SER A 114 -6.05 18.32 -5.57
N GLU A 115 -6.30 19.60 -5.80
CA GLU A 115 -5.43 20.66 -5.23
C GLU A 115 -5.35 20.60 -3.70
N ASN A 116 -6.44 20.21 -3.04
CA ASN A 116 -6.47 20.02 -1.59
C ASN A 116 -5.56 18.85 -1.15
N MET A 117 -5.69 17.68 -1.80
CA MET A 117 -4.86 16.53 -1.45
C MET A 117 -3.38 16.74 -1.81
N LYS A 118 -3.06 17.46 -2.89
CA LYS A 118 -1.68 17.88 -3.21
C LYS A 118 -1.08 18.73 -2.09
N SER A 119 -1.83 19.72 -1.61
CA SER A 119 -1.41 20.60 -0.53
C SER A 119 -1.15 19.81 0.77
N TRP A 120 -2.03 18.87 1.09
CA TRP A 120 -1.82 17.93 2.20
C TRP A 120 -0.57 17.09 2.01
N ALA A 121 -0.36 16.54 0.80
CA ALA A 121 0.76 15.67 0.46
C ALA A 121 2.11 16.40 0.59
N ASP A 122 2.19 17.63 0.07
CA ASP A 122 3.38 18.47 0.19
C ASP A 122 3.73 18.75 1.65
N LYS A 123 2.70 19.07 2.46
CA LYS A 123 2.89 19.28 3.89
C LYS A 123 3.35 18.01 4.60
N PHE A 124 2.70 16.88 4.33
CA PHE A 124 3.06 15.59 4.93
C PHE A 124 4.52 15.24 4.63
N VAL A 125 4.95 15.34 3.38
CA VAL A 125 6.32 15.03 2.98
C VAL A 125 7.32 16.01 3.60
N SER A 126 7.00 17.31 3.64
CA SER A 126 7.84 18.31 4.29
C SER A 126 8.03 18.02 5.78
N ASP A 127 6.93 17.77 6.51
CA ASP A 127 6.95 17.43 7.92
C ASP A 127 7.73 16.13 8.20
N ALA A 128 7.56 15.12 7.33
CA ALA A 128 8.24 13.83 7.48
C ALA A 128 9.76 13.95 7.27
N ARG A 129 10.18 14.71 6.24
CA ARG A 129 11.60 15.00 5.98
C ARG A 129 12.23 15.83 7.10
N ALA A 130 11.52 16.81 7.65
CA ALA A 130 12.02 17.62 8.76
C ALA A 130 12.27 16.82 10.04
N LYS A 131 11.56 15.69 10.22
CA LYS A 131 11.75 14.77 11.36
C LYS A 131 12.89 13.78 11.15
N GLN A 132 13.28 13.53 9.90
CA GLN A 132 14.32 12.57 9.56
C GLN A 132 15.71 13.11 9.89
N LYS A 133 16.53 12.30 10.55
CA LYS A 133 17.92 12.63 10.90
C LYS A 133 18.90 11.76 10.11
N PRO A 134 20.12 12.26 9.85
CA PRO A 134 21.19 11.44 9.31
C PRO A 134 21.46 10.23 10.20
N GLY A 135 21.46 9.04 9.61
CA GLY A 135 21.70 7.78 10.34
C GLY A 135 20.47 7.16 11.01
N ASP A 136 19.27 7.69 10.77
CA ASP A 136 18.03 7.06 11.22
C ASP A 136 17.93 5.61 10.72
N ILE A 137 17.43 4.73 11.57
CA ILE A 137 17.18 3.33 11.22
C ILE A 137 16.16 3.28 10.08
N TYR A 138 16.40 2.39 9.11
CA TYR A 138 15.46 2.16 8.02
C TYR A 138 14.06 1.87 8.55
N TYR A 139 13.06 2.56 8.00
CA TYR A 139 11.65 2.30 8.20
C TYR A 139 10.95 2.34 6.86
N GLY A 140 10.17 1.30 6.56
CA GLY A 140 9.34 1.28 5.37
C GLY A 140 8.08 0.45 5.54
N ILE A 141 7.08 0.78 4.74
CA ILE A 141 5.86 0.01 4.60
C ILE A 141 5.70 -0.34 3.11
N SER A 142 5.32 -1.58 2.83
CA SER A 142 4.78 -1.99 1.53
C SER A 142 3.30 -2.36 1.68
N THR A 143 2.48 -1.92 0.74
CA THR A 143 1.02 -2.10 0.76
C THR A 143 0.56 -2.86 -0.47
N ARG A 144 -0.36 -3.79 -0.29
CA ARG A 144 -1.07 -4.51 -1.35
C ARG A 144 -2.57 -4.32 -1.17
N ALA A 145 -3.26 -3.93 -2.25
CA ALA A 145 -4.72 -3.92 -2.27
C ALA A 145 -5.22 -5.37 -2.41
N ILE A 146 -6.16 -5.76 -1.55
CA ILE A 146 -6.76 -7.10 -1.54
C ILE A 146 -8.14 -7.05 -2.18
N HIS A 147 -8.91 -6.04 -1.80
CA HIS A 147 -10.28 -5.86 -2.22
C HIS A 147 -10.64 -4.38 -2.19
N GLU A 148 -11.50 -3.97 -3.12
CA GLU A 148 -12.07 -2.65 -3.16
C GLU A 148 -13.60 -2.74 -3.17
N GLU A 149 -14.24 -1.80 -2.48
CA GLU A 149 -15.69 -1.69 -2.38
C GLU A 149 -16.13 -0.26 -2.67
N ILE A 150 -17.11 -0.08 -3.54
CA ILE A 150 -17.72 1.23 -3.79
C ILE A 150 -18.70 1.49 -2.64
N ASN A 151 -18.33 2.36 -1.71
CA ASN A 151 -19.22 2.77 -0.61
C ASN A 151 -20.23 3.82 -1.10
N ASN A 152 -19.79 4.75 -1.94
CA ASN A 152 -20.64 5.75 -2.56
C ASN A 152 -20.13 6.14 -3.96
N PHE A 153 -21.04 6.40 -4.89
CA PHE A 153 -20.72 6.96 -6.21
C PHE A 153 -21.88 7.84 -6.70
N ASP A 154 -21.62 9.13 -6.83
CA ASP A 154 -22.53 10.13 -7.36
C ASP A 154 -21.81 10.92 -8.45
N ASP A 155 -22.10 10.56 -9.71
CA ASP A 155 -21.46 11.14 -10.87
C ASP A 155 -21.89 12.59 -11.12
N GLU A 156 -23.15 12.92 -10.78
CA GLU A 156 -23.74 14.24 -10.94
C GLU A 156 -23.16 15.23 -9.92
N ALA A 157 -23.08 14.82 -8.66
CA ALA A 157 -22.42 15.59 -7.61
C ALA A 157 -20.89 15.57 -7.74
N GLY A 158 -20.34 14.69 -8.58
CA GLY A 158 -18.90 14.53 -8.77
C GLY A 158 -18.20 14.06 -7.50
N ARG A 159 -18.78 13.11 -6.78
CA ARG A 159 -18.23 12.54 -5.54
C ARG A 159 -18.27 11.02 -5.56
N ALA A 160 -17.23 10.41 -5.02
CA ALA A 160 -17.21 8.97 -4.79
C ALA A 160 -16.40 8.63 -3.56
N GLU A 161 -16.73 7.53 -2.91
CA GLU A 161 -15.97 6.96 -1.81
C GLU A 161 -15.74 5.47 -2.08
N ILE A 162 -14.48 5.06 -2.06
CA ILE A 162 -14.07 3.67 -2.23
C ILE A 162 -13.34 3.23 -0.97
N ILE A 163 -13.75 2.11 -0.39
CA ILE A 163 -13.02 1.44 0.69
C ILE A 163 -12.07 0.45 0.05
N VAL A 164 -10.79 0.48 0.43
CA VAL A 164 -9.79 -0.48 -0.03
C VAL A 164 -9.27 -1.26 1.18
N ASN A 165 -9.51 -2.57 1.19
CA ASN A 165 -8.90 -3.47 2.15
C ASN A 165 -7.46 -3.74 1.72
N THR A 166 -6.49 -3.54 2.62
CA THR A 166 -5.08 -3.72 2.29
C THR A 166 -4.38 -4.71 3.21
N GLN A 167 -3.35 -5.37 2.67
CA GLN A 167 -2.31 -6.02 3.44
C GLN A 167 -1.08 -5.11 3.46
N ARG A 168 -0.56 -4.81 4.63
CA ARG A 168 0.59 -3.93 4.83
C ARG A 168 1.70 -4.71 5.53
N ARG A 169 2.92 -4.55 5.05
CA ARG A 169 4.13 -5.12 5.66
C ARG A 169 5.04 -3.98 6.07
N GLU A 170 5.20 -3.80 7.38
CA GLU A 170 6.15 -2.88 7.99
C GLU A 170 7.51 -3.55 8.11
N SER A 171 8.59 -2.80 7.85
CA SER A 171 9.98 -3.28 7.91
C SER A 171 10.85 -2.26 8.63
N THR A 172 11.65 -2.70 9.61
CA THR A 172 12.51 -1.83 10.43
C THR A 172 13.94 -2.33 10.53
N GLY A 173 14.91 -1.49 10.18
CA GLY A 173 16.33 -1.82 10.23
C GLY A 173 16.71 -2.88 9.21
N THR A 174 16.65 -4.16 9.59
CA THR A 174 16.99 -5.30 8.72
C THR A 174 15.74 -5.89 8.07
N MET A 175 15.91 -6.48 6.88
CA MET A 175 14.81 -7.06 6.10
C MET A 175 14.06 -8.21 6.81
N GLY A 176 14.71 -8.85 7.80
CA GLY A 176 14.12 -9.89 8.63
C GLY A 176 13.16 -9.39 9.71
N ASN A 177 13.27 -8.12 10.12
CA ASN A 177 12.37 -7.54 11.12
C ASN A 177 11.17 -6.90 10.41
N ASN A 178 10.14 -7.72 10.17
CA ASN A 178 8.93 -7.30 9.51
C ASN A 178 7.67 -7.74 10.27
N ASN A 179 6.61 -6.96 10.09
CA ASN A 179 5.29 -7.22 10.67
C ASN A 179 4.23 -7.02 9.59
N THR A 180 3.40 -8.03 9.38
CA THR A 180 2.29 -7.98 8.41
C THR A 180 0.99 -7.75 9.15
N PHE A 181 0.19 -6.80 8.67
CA PHE A 181 -1.11 -6.46 9.24
C PHE A 181 -2.10 -6.08 8.13
N TYR A 182 -3.38 -6.08 8.47
CA TYR A 182 -4.44 -5.65 7.57
C TYR A 182 -4.95 -4.30 8.04
N GLN A 183 -5.22 -3.40 7.10
CA GLN A 183 -5.72 -2.08 7.41
C GLN A 183 -6.52 -1.57 6.22
N ASP A 184 -7.69 -1.02 6.49
CA ASP A 184 -8.53 -0.44 5.45
C ASP A 184 -8.16 1.01 5.23
N VAL A 185 -8.41 1.50 4.01
CA VAL A 185 -8.32 2.92 3.67
C VAL A 185 -9.58 3.37 2.96
N SER A 186 -10.19 4.46 3.44
CA SER A 186 -11.24 5.18 2.72
C SER A 186 -10.59 6.20 1.79
N ILE A 187 -10.83 6.06 0.48
CA ILE A 187 -10.36 6.98 -0.56
C ILE A 187 -11.57 7.74 -1.10
N ASN A 188 -11.53 9.06 -0.92
CA ASN A 188 -12.57 9.96 -1.39
C ASN A 188 -12.13 10.63 -2.68
N PHE A 189 -13.02 10.65 -3.66
CA PHE A 189 -12.81 11.29 -4.94
C PHE A 189 -13.74 12.50 -5.11
N ILE A 190 -13.22 13.51 -5.81
CA ILE A 190 -14.01 14.63 -6.33
C ILE A 190 -13.77 14.79 -7.83
N LYS A 191 -14.76 15.33 -8.55
CA LYS A 191 -14.63 15.72 -9.95
C LYS A 191 -14.19 17.19 -10.01
N GLU A 192 -12.93 17.43 -10.36
CA GLU A 192 -12.32 18.74 -10.52
C GLU A 192 -11.97 18.97 -11.99
N ASN A 193 -12.48 20.06 -12.60
CA ASN A 193 -12.29 20.35 -14.02
C ASN A 193 -12.67 19.17 -14.94
N SER A 194 -13.79 18.51 -14.64
CA SER A 194 -14.29 17.31 -15.33
C SER A 194 -13.39 16.08 -15.22
N LEU A 195 -12.40 16.07 -14.33
CA LEU A 195 -11.53 14.93 -14.06
C LEU A 195 -11.73 14.46 -12.63
N TRP A 196 -11.86 13.15 -12.44
CA TRP A 196 -11.86 12.56 -11.11
C TRP A 196 -10.47 12.62 -10.49
N LYS A 197 -10.41 13.09 -9.25
CA LYS A 197 -9.21 13.27 -8.45
C LYS A 197 -9.43 12.72 -7.04
N VAL A 198 -8.40 12.15 -6.44
CA VAL A 198 -8.39 11.77 -5.03
C VAL A 198 -8.31 13.05 -4.20
N ASP A 199 -9.31 13.27 -3.35
CA ASP A 199 -9.38 14.42 -2.45
C ASP A 199 -8.89 14.12 -1.04
N SER A 200 -9.01 12.86 -0.61
CA SER A 200 -8.45 12.42 0.67
C SER A 200 -8.30 10.91 0.75
N ALA A 201 -7.36 10.44 1.58
CA ALA A 201 -7.19 9.04 1.92
C ALA A 201 -6.99 8.88 3.43
N TYR A 202 -7.87 8.12 4.09
CA TYR A 202 -7.86 7.93 5.55
C TYR A 202 -7.70 6.46 5.90
N TRP A 203 -6.62 6.13 6.61
CA TRP A 203 -6.41 4.79 7.15
C TRP A 203 -7.31 4.57 8.37
N ALA A 204 -7.95 3.40 8.44
CA ALA A 204 -8.63 2.94 9.64
C ALA A 204 -7.63 2.67 10.77
N ASP A 205 -8.11 2.52 12.00
CA ASP A 205 -7.27 2.09 13.11
C ASP A 205 -6.66 0.70 12.85
N LYS A 206 -5.44 0.49 13.36
CA LYS A 206 -4.69 -0.77 13.24
C LYS A 206 -5.10 -1.78 14.30
#